data_AF-C7DDG9-F1
#
_entry.id   AF-C7DDG9-F1
#
_cell.length_a   1.000
_cell.length_b   1.000
_cell.length_c   1.000
_cell.angle_alpha   90.00
_cell.angle_beta   90.00
_cell.angle_gamma   90.00
#
_symmetry.space_group_name_H-M   'P 1'
#
loop_
_entity.id
_entity.type
_entity.pdbx_description
1 polymer ?
#
loop_
_entity_poly.entity_id
_entity_poly.type
_entity_poly.pdbx_seq_one_letter_code
_entity_poly.pdbx_strand_id
1 'polypeptide(L)'
;MNRFVNVIAGAEATVIFGVTFALLGYVRQATTGLVIGLDGRAARDTASRLVDITRRAIWVQSIWVTFGTVAIILLSEPLIGTLMPAIDDLEQQQIANLLGIMIFGMAARAIGDCWIKILNGAGHAPQFGSVLFFGVLVYLVALATTLGFGQPYVAAAYLFCTVQAVLFGVVLPDKLSHVNEIPVWRLLALIAVTLGPAALWVLSRG
;
A
#
# COMPACT_ATOMS: atom_id res chain seq x y z
N MET A 1 14.73 -4.92 11.88
CA MET A 1 14.41 -5.54 10.58
C MET A 1 15.67 -5.99 9.84
N ASN A 2 16.72 -5.16 9.74
CA ASN A 2 17.97 -5.48 9.00
C ASN A 2 18.66 -6.79 9.40
N ARG A 3 18.66 -7.20 10.68
CA ARG A 3 19.29 -8.46 11.10
C ARG A 3 18.53 -9.71 10.67
N PHE A 4 17.19 -9.64 10.54
CA PHE A 4 16.37 -10.80 10.18
C PHE A 4 16.47 -11.11 8.69
N VAL A 5 16.44 -10.06 7.85
CA VAL A 5 16.65 -10.20 6.40
C VAL A 5 18.09 -10.63 6.10
N ASN A 6 19.09 -10.12 6.84
CA ASN A 6 20.49 -10.54 6.67
C ASN A 6 20.71 -12.04 6.90
N VAL A 7 20.11 -12.57 7.95
CA VAL A 7 20.25 -14.00 8.33
C VAL A 7 19.58 -14.92 7.31
N ILE A 8 18.61 -14.40 6.55
CA ILE A 8 17.72 -15.20 5.72
C ILE A 8 18.05 -15.08 4.22
N ALA A 9 18.36 -13.88 3.75
CA ALA A 9 18.50 -13.55 2.33
C ALA A 9 19.85 -12.91 1.98
N GLY A 10 20.71 -12.66 2.97
CA GLY A 10 22.02 -12.02 2.79
C GLY A 10 21.99 -10.50 2.85
N ALA A 11 23.19 -9.90 2.76
CA ALA A 11 23.41 -8.45 2.86
C ALA A 11 22.81 -7.67 1.69
N GLU A 12 22.99 -8.18 0.48
CA GLU A 12 22.49 -7.60 -0.77
C GLU A 12 20.96 -7.47 -0.75
N ALA A 13 20.25 -8.57 -0.48
CA ALA A 13 18.78 -8.56 -0.39
C ALA A 13 18.27 -7.62 0.72
N THR A 14 19.02 -7.46 1.81
CA THR A 14 18.69 -6.53 2.90
C THR A 14 18.78 -5.08 2.44
N VAL A 15 19.81 -4.73 1.67
CA VAL A 15 19.98 -3.39 1.11
C VAL A 15 18.85 -3.10 0.13
N ILE A 16 18.63 -3.99 -0.83
CA ILE A 16 17.58 -3.83 -1.85
C ILE A 16 16.21 -3.63 -1.20
N PHE A 17 15.79 -4.54 -0.31
CA PHE A 17 14.51 -4.38 0.39
C PHE A 17 14.46 -3.16 1.29
N GLY A 18 15.53 -2.89 2.03
CA GLY A 18 15.60 -1.76 2.95
C GLY A 18 15.39 -0.45 2.21
N VAL A 19 16.06 -0.28 1.07
CA VAL A 19 15.92 0.89 0.19
C VAL A 19 14.52 0.95 -0.41
N THR A 20 14.01 -0.15 -0.99
CA THR A 20 12.65 -0.17 -1.56
C THR A 20 11.60 0.20 -0.51
N PHE A 21 11.65 -0.35 0.70
CA PHE A 21 10.71 -0.01 1.78
C PHE A 21 10.85 1.43 2.25
N ALA A 22 12.07 1.98 2.29
CA ALA A 22 12.29 3.38 2.62
C ALA A 22 11.64 4.31 1.59
N LEU A 23 11.83 4.04 0.29
CA LEU A 23 11.22 4.79 -0.80
C LEU A 23 9.69 4.72 -0.78
N LEU A 24 9.11 3.53 -0.57
CA LEU A 24 7.66 3.36 -0.37
C LEU A 24 7.16 4.14 0.86
N GLY A 25 7.98 4.22 1.91
CA GLY A 25 7.72 5.00 3.11
C GLY A 25 7.51 6.48 2.82
N TYR A 26 8.30 7.07 1.91
CA TYR A 26 8.12 8.47 1.50
C TYR A 26 6.82 8.69 0.74
N VAL A 27 6.47 7.79 -0.18
CA VAL A 27 5.16 7.83 -0.89
C VAL A 27 4.02 7.80 0.13
N ARG A 28 4.12 6.90 1.11
CA ARG A 28 3.14 6.82 2.19
C ARG A 28 3.04 8.13 2.98
N GLN A 29 4.16 8.72 3.38
CA GLN A 29 4.17 9.97 4.15
C GLN A 29 3.47 11.11 3.38
N ALA A 30 3.71 11.22 2.08
CA ALA A 30 3.05 12.21 1.22
C ALA A 30 1.52 12.03 1.23
N THR A 31 1.05 10.79 1.12
CA THR A 31 -0.39 10.47 1.12
C THR A 31 -1.03 10.52 2.51
N THR A 32 -0.24 10.35 3.59
CA THR A 32 -0.75 10.40 4.96
C THR A 32 -1.19 11.81 5.35
N GLY A 33 -0.51 12.85 4.84
CA GLY A 33 -0.88 14.24 5.09
C GLY A 33 -2.31 14.58 4.66
N LEU A 34 -2.81 13.92 3.61
CA LEU A 34 -4.14 14.15 3.04
C LEU A 34 -5.29 13.58 3.92
N VAL A 35 -4.96 12.65 4.81
CA VAL A 35 -5.95 11.96 5.67
C VAL A 35 -5.92 12.44 7.13
N ILE A 36 -5.02 13.36 7.46
CA ILE A 36 -4.94 13.96 8.80
C ILE A 36 -6.24 14.73 9.10
N GLY A 37 -6.83 14.46 10.27
CA GLY A 37 -8.06 15.12 10.72
C GLY A 37 -9.36 14.44 10.25
N LEU A 38 -9.29 13.42 9.38
CA LEU A 38 -10.48 12.64 9.01
C LEU A 38 -11.10 11.92 10.22
N ASP A 39 -10.28 11.43 11.14
CA ASP A 39 -10.72 10.84 12.41
C ASP A 39 -11.48 11.85 13.29
N GLY A 40 -10.96 13.07 13.42
CA GLY A 40 -11.61 14.15 14.16
C GLY A 40 -12.94 14.58 13.55
N ARG A 41 -13.06 14.60 12.22
CA ARG A 41 -14.35 14.86 11.55
C ARG A 41 -15.31 13.69 11.70
N ALA A 42 -14.84 12.46 11.53
CA ALA A 42 -15.64 11.25 11.66
C ALA A 42 -16.23 11.09 13.07
N ALA A 43 -15.53 11.54 14.11
CA ALA A 43 -16.04 11.53 15.49
C ALA A 43 -17.14 12.58 15.77
N ARG A 44 -17.28 13.61 14.94
CA ARG A 44 -18.15 14.79 15.21
C ARG A 44 -19.33 14.92 14.25
N ASP A 45 -19.16 14.48 13.01
CA ASP A 45 -20.16 14.66 11.96
C ASP A 45 -21.27 13.59 12.01
N THR A 46 -22.44 13.93 11.48
CA THR A 46 -23.57 12.99 11.35
C THR A 46 -23.27 11.91 10.30
N ALA A 47 -23.96 10.76 10.36
CA ALA A 47 -23.79 9.67 9.40
C ALA A 47 -23.90 10.13 7.92
N SER A 48 -24.86 11.01 7.61
CA SER A 48 -25.03 11.58 6.27
C SER A 48 -23.82 12.40 5.80
N ARG A 49 -23.28 13.27 6.67
CA ARG A 49 -22.08 14.05 6.37
C ARG A 49 -20.83 13.17 6.30
N LEU A 50 -20.78 12.11 7.10
CA LEU A 50 -19.68 11.16 7.10
C LEU A 50 -19.56 10.45 5.76
N VAL A 51 -20.68 10.06 5.14
CA VAL A 51 -20.68 9.47 3.78
C VAL A 51 -20.09 10.42 2.75
N ASP A 52 -20.47 11.70 2.79
CA ASP A 52 -19.97 12.70 1.83
C ASP A 52 -18.48 12.99 2.02
N ILE A 53 -18.04 13.15 3.27
CA ILE A 53 -16.63 13.34 3.61
C ILE A 53 -15.81 12.13 3.17
N THR A 54 -16.32 10.92 3.45
CA THR A 54 -15.71 9.66 3.06
C THR A 54 -15.51 9.63 1.55
N ARG A 55 -16.57 9.86 0.75
CA ARG A 55 -16.48 9.88 -0.72
C ARG A 55 -15.45 10.88 -1.24
N ARG A 56 -15.45 12.10 -0.72
CA ARG A 56 -14.50 13.15 -1.14
C ARG A 56 -13.06 12.78 -0.77
N ALA A 57 -12.85 12.30 0.45
CA ALA A 57 -11.52 11.89 0.92
C ALA A 57 -10.95 10.77 0.05
N ILE A 58 -11.74 9.74 -0.25
CA ILE A 58 -11.31 8.64 -1.12
C ILE A 58 -11.01 9.15 -2.52
N TRP A 59 -11.86 10.01 -3.08
CA TRP A 59 -11.65 10.53 -4.43
C TRP A 59 -10.34 11.32 -4.53
N VAL A 60 -10.11 12.26 -3.60
CA VAL A 60 -8.86 13.02 -3.52
C VAL A 60 -7.68 12.07 -3.35
N GLN A 61 -7.76 11.15 -2.38
CA GLN A 61 -6.68 10.19 -2.10
C GLN A 61 -6.36 9.33 -3.32
N SER A 62 -7.39 8.85 -4.02
CA SER A 62 -7.22 7.97 -5.19
C SER A 62 -6.53 8.70 -6.34
N ILE A 63 -6.86 9.98 -6.56
CA ILE A 63 -6.17 10.81 -7.56
C ILE A 63 -4.69 10.94 -7.19
N TRP A 64 -4.39 11.36 -5.96
CA TRP A 64 -3.01 11.55 -5.51
C TRP A 64 -2.19 10.26 -5.57
N VAL A 65 -2.79 9.14 -5.13
CA VAL A 65 -2.18 7.82 -5.17
C VAL A 65 -1.94 7.36 -6.62
N THR A 66 -2.89 7.61 -7.54
CA THR A 66 -2.72 7.26 -8.95
C THR A 66 -1.56 8.02 -9.57
N PHE A 67 -1.53 9.34 -9.39
CA PHE A 67 -0.43 10.18 -9.90
C PHE A 67 0.90 9.79 -9.27
N GLY A 68 0.95 9.56 -7.95
CA GLY A 68 2.15 9.10 -7.27
C GLY A 68 2.63 7.74 -7.76
N THR A 69 1.71 6.81 -8.02
CA THR A 69 2.02 5.48 -8.55
C THR A 69 2.61 5.57 -9.96
N VAL A 70 1.97 6.32 -10.85
CA VAL A 70 2.47 6.54 -12.22
C VAL A 70 3.83 7.24 -12.20
N ALA A 71 4.01 8.27 -11.36
CA ALA A 71 5.28 8.97 -11.23
C ALA A 71 6.40 8.04 -10.76
N ILE A 72 6.16 7.20 -9.74
CA ILE A 72 7.13 6.22 -9.26
C ILE A 72 7.46 5.20 -10.36
N ILE A 73 6.46 4.70 -11.06
CA ILE A 73 6.68 3.73 -12.14
C ILE A 73 7.55 4.32 -13.26
N LEU A 74 7.27 5.56 -13.67
CA LEU A 74 8.02 6.21 -14.76
C LEU A 74 9.38 6.74 -14.34
N LEU A 75 9.55 7.13 -13.08
CA LEU A 75 10.74 7.82 -12.60
C LEU A 75 11.60 6.98 -11.66
N SER A 76 11.21 5.76 -11.28
CA SER A 76 11.95 4.93 -10.32
C SER A 76 13.41 4.74 -10.70
N GLU A 77 13.69 4.27 -11.92
CA GLU A 77 15.05 4.07 -12.43
C GLU A 77 15.90 5.36 -12.37
N PRO A 78 15.52 6.48 -13.02
CA PRO A 78 16.35 7.69 -12.99
C PRO A 78 16.45 8.30 -11.58
N LEU A 79 15.42 8.16 -10.75
CA LEU A 79 15.41 8.68 -9.39
C LEU A 79 16.36 7.88 -8.48
N ILE A 80 16.40 6.56 -8.61
CA ILE A 80 17.35 5.71 -7.87
C ILE A 80 18.78 6.02 -8.32
N GLY A 81 19.06 6.06 -9.62
CA GLY A 81 20.41 6.36 -10.12
C GLY A 81 20.92 7.74 -9.72
N THR A 82 20.03 8.73 -9.62
CA THR A 82 20.41 10.09 -9.19
C THR A 82 20.60 10.19 -7.67
N LEU A 83 19.73 9.56 -6.87
CA LEU A 83 19.75 9.66 -5.40
C LEU A 83 20.75 8.72 -4.75
N MET A 84 21.09 7.61 -5.41
CA MET A 84 21.90 6.53 -4.84
C MET A 84 23.01 6.09 -5.81
N PRO A 85 23.89 7.01 -6.25
CA PRO A 85 24.93 6.69 -7.24
C PRO A 85 26.01 5.71 -6.73
N ALA A 86 26.01 5.39 -5.43
CA ALA A 86 26.94 4.45 -4.82
C ALA A 86 26.46 2.99 -4.88
N ILE A 87 25.19 2.75 -5.25
CA ILE A 87 24.61 1.42 -5.45
C ILE A 87 24.94 0.98 -6.88
N ASP A 88 25.27 -0.30 -7.10
CA ASP A 88 25.60 -0.78 -8.44
C ASP A 88 24.37 -0.79 -9.37
N ASP A 89 24.60 -0.75 -10.69
CA ASP A 89 23.52 -0.62 -11.68
C ASP A 89 22.51 -1.79 -11.61
N LEU A 90 22.96 -2.99 -11.23
CA LEU A 90 22.12 -4.18 -11.14
C LEU A 90 21.18 -4.10 -9.94
N GLU A 91 21.69 -3.74 -8.77
CA GLU A 91 20.94 -3.48 -7.54
C GLU A 91 19.96 -2.33 -7.76
N GLN A 92 20.36 -1.25 -8.45
CA GLN A 92 19.46 -0.15 -8.79
C GLN A 92 18.27 -0.62 -9.63
N GLN A 93 18.51 -1.44 -10.65
CA GLN A 93 17.45 -2.00 -11.50
C GLN A 93 16.53 -2.93 -10.70
N GLN A 94 17.09 -3.75 -9.80
CA GLN A 94 16.30 -4.62 -8.91
C GLN A 94 15.43 -3.81 -7.94
N ILE A 95 15.96 -2.74 -7.35
CA ILE A 95 15.20 -1.82 -6.50
C ILE A 95 14.07 -1.16 -7.29
N ALA A 96 14.34 -0.69 -8.51
CA ALA A 96 13.34 -0.07 -9.39
C ALA A 96 12.20 -1.05 -9.73
N ASN A 97 12.55 -2.29 -10.10
CA ASN A 97 11.59 -3.35 -10.38
C ASN A 97 10.72 -3.69 -9.16
N LEU A 98 11.34 -3.88 -7.99
CA LEU A 98 10.60 -4.15 -6.75
C LEU A 98 9.71 -2.98 -6.36
N LEU A 99 10.19 -1.74 -6.51
CA LEU A 99 9.40 -0.55 -6.26
C LEU A 99 8.18 -0.49 -7.19
N GLY A 100 8.34 -0.80 -8.48
CA GLY A 100 7.27 -0.87 -9.47
C GLY A 100 6.21 -1.95 -9.17
N ILE A 101 6.60 -3.06 -8.53
CA ILE A 101 5.63 -4.08 -8.06
C ILE A 101 4.95 -3.59 -6.77
N MET A 102 5.73 -3.20 -5.77
CA MET A 102 5.24 -2.93 -4.42
C MET A 102 4.42 -1.64 -4.30
N ILE A 103 4.57 -0.71 -5.24
CA ILE A 103 3.79 0.54 -5.27
C ILE A 103 2.29 0.29 -5.36
N PHE A 104 1.83 -0.80 -6.00
CA PHE A 104 0.41 -1.14 -6.07
C PHE A 104 -0.15 -1.55 -4.69
N GLY A 105 0.61 -2.33 -3.92
CA GLY A 105 0.26 -2.66 -2.55
C GLY A 105 0.24 -1.41 -1.67
N MET A 106 1.21 -0.52 -1.85
CA MET A 106 1.25 0.76 -1.14
C MET A 106 0.08 1.67 -1.55
N ALA A 107 -0.32 1.67 -2.82
CA ALA A 107 -1.46 2.43 -3.30
C ALA A 107 -2.77 1.97 -2.64
N ALA A 108 -3.00 0.65 -2.59
CA ALA A 108 -4.13 0.08 -1.88
C ALA A 108 -4.13 0.47 -0.39
N ARG A 109 -2.96 0.40 0.26
CA ARG A 109 -2.80 0.82 1.66
C ARG A 109 -3.05 2.32 1.87
N ALA A 110 -2.59 3.19 0.97
CA ALA A 110 -2.76 4.63 1.08
C ALA A 110 -4.25 5.04 1.00
N ILE A 111 -5.02 4.38 0.14
CA ILE A 111 -6.50 4.49 0.14
C ILE A 111 -7.05 3.91 1.45
N GLY A 112 -6.49 2.78 1.86
CA GLY A 112 -6.68 2.10 3.12
C GLY A 112 -6.66 2.98 4.38
N ASP A 113 -5.72 3.91 4.44
CA ASP A 113 -5.54 4.81 5.57
C ASP A 113 -6.77 5.74 5.76
N CYS A 114 -7.52 6.07 4.69
CA CYS A 114 -8.82 6.74 4.82
C CYS A 114 -9.81 5.89 5.63
N TRP A 115 -9.93 4.59 5.30
CA TRP A 115 -10.85 3.68 5.98
C TRP A 115 -10.53 3.60 7.47
N ILE A 116 -9.25 3.43 7.79
CA ILE A 116 -8.80 3.35 9.18
C ILE A 116 -9.15 4.62 9.93
N LYS A 117 -8.90 5.79 9.36
CA LYS A 117 -9.20 7.07 10.02
C LYS A 117 -10.69 7.26 10.28
N ILE A 118 -11.53 6.91 9.31
CA ILE A 118 -12.99 6.99 9.45
C ILE A 118 -13.49 5.99 10.51
N LEU A 119 -13.11 4.73 10.40
CA LEU A 119 -13.51 3.68 11.35
C LEU A 119 -13.02 3.98 12.77
N ASN A 120 -11.80 4.53 12.90
CA ASN A 120 -11.25 4.92 14.19
C ASN A 120 -12.02 6.10 14.80
N GLY A 121 -12.31 7.14 14.01
CA GLY A 121 -13.13 8.27 14.46
C GLY A 121 -14.55 7.87 14.87
N ALA A 122 -15.12 6.86 14.21
CA ALA A 122 -16.42 6.28 14.55
C ALA A 122 -16.37 5.29 15.74
N GLY A 123 -15.20 5.04 16.36
CA GLY A 123 -15.08 4.18 17.54
C GLY A 123 -14.96 2.67 17.24
N HIS A 124 -14.77 2.27 15.99
CA HIS A 124 -14.69 0.87 15.57
C HIS A 124 -13.26 0.28 15.61
N ALA A 125 -12.30 0.96 16.25
CA ALA A 125 -10.89 0.54 16.36
C ALA A 125 -10.69 -0.93 16.78
N PRO A 126 -11.39 -1.45 17.81
CA PRO A 126 -11.20 -2.83 18.25
C PRO A 126 -11.60 -3.87 17.18
N GLN A 127 -12.58 -3.56 16.35
CA GLN A 127 -13.17 -4.50 15.39
C GLN A 127 -12.27 -4.74 14.18
N PHE A 128 -11.55 -3.72 13.72
CA PHE A 128 -10.61 -3.86 12.60
C PHE A 128 -9.16 -4.06 13.07
N GLY A 129 -8.80 -3.67 14.29
CA GLY A 129 -7.45 -3.81 14.82
C GLY A 129 -6.97 -5.27 14.89
N SER A 130 -7.85 -6.17 15.35
CA SER A 130 -7.58 -7.62 15.37
C SER A 130 -7.37 -8.18 13.96
N VAL A 131 -8.20 -7.76 13.00
CA VAL A 131 -8.12 -8.16 11.60
C VAL A 131 -6.80 -7.71 10.96
N LEU A 132 -6.38 -6.47 11.21
CA LEU A 132 -5.09 -5.96 10.74
C LEU A 132 -3.92 -6.74 11.36
N PHE A 133 -3.99 -7.05 12.65
CA PHE A 133 -2.97 -7.84 13.34
C PHE A 133 -2.84 -9.24 12.72
N PHE A 134 -3.96 -9.93 12.52
CA PHE A 134 -3.96 -11.25 11.85
C PHE A 134 -3.46 -11.15 10.41
N GLY A 135 -3.81 -10.11 9.68
CA GLY A 135 -3.28 -9.86 8.33
C GLY A 135 -1.75 -9.74 8.30
N VAL A 136 -1.17 -9.04 9.28
CA VAL A 136 0.29 -8.94 9.43
C VAL A 136 0.90 -10.30 9.78
N LEU A 137 0.26 -11.07 10.67
CA LEU A 137 0.75 -12.41 11.03
C LEU A 137 0.75 -13.35 9.82
N VAL A 138 -0.34 -13.36 9.04
CA VAL A 138 -0.45 -14.14 7.80
C VAL A 138 0.63 -13.74 6.81
N TYR A 139 0.87 -12.44 6.63
CA TYR A 139 1.96 -11.95 5.78
C TYR A 139 3.32 -12.47 6.25
N LEU A 140 3.63 -12.40 7.54
CA LEU A 140 4.92 -12.85 8.08
C LEU A 140 5.12 -14.37 7.91
N VAL A 141 4.07 -15.16 8.13
CA VAL A 141 4.10 -16.62 7.93
C VAL A 141 4.28 -16.96 6.46
N ALA A 142 3.48 -16.36 5.57
CA ALA A 142 3.59 -16.57 4.14
C ALA A 142 4.97 -16.12 3.62
N LEU A 143 5.48 -14.99 4.11
CA LEU A 143 6.82 -14.51 3.77
C LEU A 143 7.87 -15.55 4.14
N ALA A 144 7.78 -16.13 5.35
CA ALA A 144 8.71 -17.17 5.79
C ALA A 144 8.71 -18.39 4.86
N THR A 145 7.55 -18.78 4.31
CA THR A 145 7.46 -19.88 3.34
C THR A 145 8.04 -19.53 1.96
N THR A 146 8.05 -18.25 1.59
CA THR A 146 8.57 -17.82 0.28
C THR A 146 10.09 -17.76 0.19
N LEU A 147 10.79 -17.85 1.33
CA LEU A 147 12.25 -17.77 1.40
C LEU A 147 12.97 -18.97 0.79
N GLY A 148 12.26 -20.09 0.57
CA GLY A 148 12.82 -21.30 -0.04
C GLY A 148 12.80 -21.32 -1.57
N PHE A 149 12.25 -20.30 -2.24
CA PHE A 149 12.18 -20.24 -3.70
C PHE A 149 13.36 -19.48 -4.31
N GLY A 150 13.69 -19.76 -5.57
CA GLY A 150 14.88 -19.21 -6.24
C GLY A 150 14.91 -17.68 -6.47
N GLN A 151 13.78 -16.99 -6.30
CA GLN A 151 13.69 -15.52 -6.32
C GLN A 151 12.83 -15.00 -5.17
N PRO A 152 13.33 -15.06 -3.92
CA PRO A 152 12.52 -14.81 -2.73
C PRO A 152 12.04 -13.36 -2.64
N TYR A 153 12.77 -12.41 -3.21
CA TYR A 153 12.45 -10.98 -3.18
C TYR A 153 11.24 -10.61 -4.03
N VAL A 154 11.16 -11.15 -5.26
CA VAL A 154 10.02 -10.93 -6.15
C VAL A 154 8.75 -11.54 -5.56
N ALA A 155 8.85 -12.77 -5.05
CA ALA A 155 7.74 -13.44 -4.37
C ALA A 155 7.23 -12.65 -3.15
N ALA A 156 8.15 -12.13 -2.34
CA ALA A 156 7.81 -11.30 -1.18
C ALA A 156 7.14 -9.97 -1.59
N ALA A 157 7.56 -9.35 -2.68
CA ALA A 157 6.91 -8.14 -3.22
C ALA A 157 5.47 -8.42 -3.69
N TYR A 158 5.25 -9.52 -4.43
CA TYR A 158 3.89 -9.93 -4.80
C TYR A 158 3.02 -10.24 -3.59
N LEU A 159 3.56 -10.99 -2.62
CA LEU A 159 2.86 -11.30 -1.38
C LEU A 159 2.47 -10.02 -0.62
N PHE A 160 3.39 -9.06 -0.53
CA PHE A 160 3.12 -7.75 0.06
C PHE A 160 1.94 -7.09 -0.65
N CYS A 161 1.97 -7.02 -1.98
CA CYS A 161 0.89 -6.43 -2.77
C CYS A 161 -0.44 -7.13 -2.56
N THR A 162 -0.47 -8.46 -2.61
CA THR A 162 -1.69 -9.24 -2.39
C THR A 162 -2.26 -8.99 -1.00
N VAL A 163 -1.44 -9.03 0.05
CA VAL A 163 -1.94 -8.81 1.41
C VAL A 163 -2.46 -7.38 1.58
N GLN A 164 -1.75 -6.37 1.10
CA GLN A 164 -2.23 -4.98 1.20
C GLN A 164 -3.53 -4.78 0.39
N ALA A 165 -3.60 -5.32 -0.83
CA ALA A 165 -4.79 -5.23 -1.67
C ALA A 165 -6.00 -5.92 -1.02
N VAL A 166 -5.82 -7.10 -0.42
CA VAL A 166 -6.90 -7.82 0.28
C VAL A 166 -7.33 -7.05 1.53
N LEU A 167 -6.38 -6.68 2.40
CA LEU A 167 -6.72 -6.02 3.66
C LEU A 167 -7.37 -4.64 3.44
N PHE A 168 -6.77 -3.82 2.59
CA PHE A 168 -7.17 -2.43 2.42
C PHE A 168 -8.15 -2.20 1.26
N GLY A 169 -8.20 -3.12 0.29
CA GLY A 169 -9.14 -3.08 -0.82
C GLY A 169 -10.43 -3.87 -0.60
N VAL A 170 -10.39 -4.97 0.17
CA VAL A 170 -11.56 -5.83 0.37
C VAL A 170 -12.04 -5.80 1.82
N VAL A 171 -11.18 -6.15 2.77
CA VAL A 171 -11.58 -6.42 4.16
C VAL A 171 -12.00 -5.14 4.90
N LEU A 172 -11.22 -4.07 4.81
CA LEU A 172 -11.57 -2.80 5.47
C LEU A 172 -12.79 -2.11 4.83
N PRO A 173 -12.92 -2.04 3.49
CA PRO A 173 -14.14 -1.53 2.86
C PRO A 173 -15.40 -2.33 3.22
N ASP A 174 -15.29 -3.65 3.36
CA ASP A 174 -16.40 -4.49 3.86
C ASP A 174 -16.85 -4.06 5.26
N LYS A 175 -15.91 -3.91 6.20
CA LYS A 175 -16.21 -3.39 7.55
C LYS A 175 -16.80 -1.99 7.50
N LEU A 176 -16.32 -1.12 6.61
CA LEU A 176 -16.86 0.22 6.45
C LEU A 176 -18.27 0.22 5.87
N SER A 177 -18.59 -0.72 4.97
CA SER A 177 -19.93 -0.81 4.36
C SER A 177 -21.03 -1.06 5.40
N HIS A 178 -20.70 -1.82 6.45
CA HIS A 178 -21.59 -2.04 7.60
C HIS A 178 -21.79 -0.80 8.47
N VAL A 179 -20.87 0.16 8.42
CA VAL A 179 -20.91 1.40 9.22
C VAL A 179 -21.57 2.54 8.45
N ASN A 180 -21.28 2.68 7.15
CA ASN A 180 -21.65 3.84 6.34
C ASN A 180 -22.69 3.56 5.24
N GLU A 181 -23.24 2.34 5.17
CA GLU A 181 -24.20 1.90 4.13
C GLU A 181 -23.68 2.10 2.69
N ILE A 182 -22.36 2.27 2.50
CA ILE A 182 -21.75 2.40 1.18
C ILE A 182 -21.52 1.00 0.63
N PRO A 183 -22.09 0.63 -0.53
CA PRO A 183 -21.88 -0.69 -1.10
C PRO A 183 -20.41 -0.92 -1.44
N VAL A 184 -19.85 -2.05 -1.00
CA VAL A 184 -18.43 -2.43 -1.19
C VAL A 184 -18.02 -2.36 -2.66
N TRP A 185 -18.90 -2.76 -3.58
CA TRP A 185 -18.62 -2.73 -5.02
C TRP A 185 -18.35 -1.33 -5.56
N ARG A 186 -18.92 -0.27 -4.98
CA ARG A 186 -18.62 1.12 -5.38
C ARG A 186 -17.22 1.55 -4.97
N LEU A 187 -16.78 1.05 -3.81
CA LEU A 187 -15.43 1.29 -3.29
C LEU A 187 -14.40 0.52 -4.12
N LEU A 188 -14.69 -0.74 -4.42
CA LEU A 188 -13.87 -1.60 -5.30
C LEU A 188 -13.79 -1.05 -6.72
N ALA A 189 -14.89 -0.56 -7.29
CA ALA A 189 -14.90 0.07 -8.61
C ALA A 189 -14.00 1.31 -8.66
N LEU A 190 -13.98 2.12 -7.59
CA LEU A 190 -13.12 3.30 -7.52
C LEU A 190 -11.64 2.91 -7.48
N ILE A 191 -11.28 1.86 -6.75
CA ILE A 191 -9.93 1.30 -6.69
C ILE A 191 -9.53 0.69 -8.05
N ALA A 192 -10.44 -0.05 -8.69
CA ALA A 192 -10.21 -0.65 -9.99
C ALA A 192 -10.02 0.40 -11.10
N VAL A 193 -10.79 1.49 -11.08
CA VAL A 193 -10.63 2.60 -12.05
C VAL A 193 -9.31 3.34 -11.85
N THR A 194 -8.83 3.45 -10.61
CA THR A 194 -7.62 4.22 -10.29
C THR A 194 -6.34 3.41 -10.47
N LEU A 195 -6.34 2.14 -10.06
CA LEU A 195 -5.17 1.27 -10.18
C LEU A 195 -5.17 0.42 -11.45
N GLY A 196 -6.32 0.21 -12.09
CA GLY A 196 -6.46 -0.63 -13.28
C GLY A 196 -5.61 -0.17 -14.46
N PRO A 197 -5.63 1.11 -14.87
CA PRO A 197 -4.80 1.59 -15.97
C PRO A 197 -3.30 1.44 -15.72
N ALA A 198 -2.84 1.71 -14.49
CA ALA A 198 -1.44 1.54 -14.11
C ALA A 198 -1.03 0.05 -14.08
N ALA A 199 -1.90 -0.82 -13.57
CA ALA A 199 -1.67 -2.26 -13.55
C ALA A 199 -1.61 -2.86 -14.97
N LEU A 200 -2.54 -2.47 -15.85
CA LEU A 200 -2.56 -2.90 -17.25
C LEU A 200 -1.30 -2.45 -18.01
N TRP A 201 -0.82 -1.24 -17.74
CA TRP A 201 0.40 -0.73 -18.35
C TRP A 201 1.63 -1.53 -17.90
N VAL A 202 1.75 -1.86 -16.61
CA VAL A 202 2.86 -2.71 -16.11
C VAL A 202 2.80 -4.11 -16.71
N LEU A 203 1.62 -4.72 -16.79
CA LEU A 203 1.43 -6.05 -17.40
C LEU A 203 1.75 -6.07 -18.90
N SER A 204 1.64 -4.95 -19.61
CA SER A 204 2.00 -4.86 -21.04
C SER A 204 3.51 -4.75 -21.32
N ARG A 205 4.34 -4.56 -20.29
CA ARG A 205 5.80 -4.39 -20.40
C ARG A 205 6.62 -5.60 -19.93
N GLY A 206 6.01 -6.55 -19.21
CA GLY A 206 6.62 -7.81 -18.79
C GLY A 206 6.31 -8.93 -19.77
#